data_AF-A0A970A2E6-F1
#
_entry.id   AF-A0A970A2E6-F1
#
_cell.length_a   1.000
_cell.length_b   1.000
_cell.length_c   1.000
_cell.angle_alpha   90.00
_cell.angle_beta   90.00
_cell.angle_gamma   90.00
#
_symmetry.space_group_name_H-M   'P 1'
#
loop_
_entity.id
_entity.type
_entity.pdbx_description
1 polymer ?
#
loop_
_entity_poly.entity_id
_entity_poly.type
_entity_poly.pdbx_seq_one_letter_code
_entity_poly.pdbx_strand_id
1 'polypeptide(L)'
;MKTNESDQKIDEAGNFIASIAEQTNLLALNTAIEVARTGEYGRRFPVVADEIRKLSEQSKDSVETIKQTVEERQIDAQNAVTAMERLNQIILKTAG
;
A
#
# COMPACT_ATOMS: atom_id res chain seq x y z
N MET A 1 15.77 15.42 -3.04
CA MET A 1 15.68 14.45 -4.16
C MET A 1 15.67 13.00 -3.68
N LYS A 2 16.64 12.54 -2.87
CA LYS A 2 16.63 11.15 -2.35
C LYS A 2 15.32 10.74 -1.64
N THR A 3 14.71 11.61 -0.84
CA THR A 3 13.44 11.32 -0.16
C THR A 3 12.30 11.02 -1.14
N ASN A 4 12.20 11.79 -2.23
CA ASN A 4 11.18 11.59 -3.26
C ASN A 4 11.39 10.29 -4.04
N GLU A 5 12.65 9.95 -4.36
CA GLU A 5 12.98 8.66 -5.00
C GLU A 5 12.70 7.47 -4.08
N SER A 6 12.94 7.60 -2.77
CA SER A 6 12.59 6.57 -1.80
C SER A 6 11.08 6.38 -1.69
N ASP A 7 10.31 7.47 -1.69
CA ASP A 7 8.85 7.44 -1.66
C ASP A 7 8.27 6.77 -2.91
N GLN A 8 8.78 7.10 -4.10
CA GLN A 8 8.38 6.43 -5.34
C GLN A 8 8.62 4.92 -5.30
N LYS A 9 9.75 4.48 -4.74
CA LYS A 9 10.04 3.04 -4.57
C LYS A 9 9.09 2.36 -3.58
N ILE A 10 8.68 3.06 -2.52
CA ILE A 10 7.71 2.54 -1.56
C ILE A 10 6.34 2.39 -2.26
N ASP A 11 5.92 3.37 -3.06
CA ASP A 11 4.67 3.30 -3.83
C ASP A 11 4.68 2.14 -4.84
N GLU A 12 5.78 1.96 -5.58
CA GLU A 12 5.97 0.83 -6.50
C GLU A 12 5.87 -0.51 -5.77
N ALA A 13 6.57 -0.65 -4.63
CA ALA A 13 6.51 -1.85 -3.81
C ALA A 13 5.10 -2.10 -3.25
N GLY A 14 4.41 -1.06 -2.79
CA GLY A 14 3.02 -1.13 -2.32
C GLY A 14 2.08 -1.61 -3.42
N ASN A 15 2.17 -1.04 -4.62
CA ASN A 15 1.38 -1.46 -5.77
C ASN A 15 1.65 -2.92 -6.17
N PHE A 16 2.90 -3.35 -6.11
CA PHE A 16 3.27 -4.74 -6.34
C PHE A 16 2.64 -5.69 -5.30
N ILE A 17 2.70 -5.34 -4.02
CA ILE A 17 2.08 -6.12 -2.93
C ILE A 17 0.55 -6.18 -3.10
N ALA A 18 -0.11 -5.08 -3.46
CA ALA A 18 -1.55 -5.07 -3.75
C ALA A 18 -1.90 -6.02 -4.90
N SER A 19 -1.08 -6.05 -5.96
CA SER A 19 -1.29 -6.97 -7.09
C SER A 19 -1.15 -8.45 -6.69
N ILE A 20 -0.23 -8.76 -5.76
CA ILE A 20 -0.07 -10.11 -5.19
C ILE A 20 -1.27 -10.48 -4.33
N ALA A 21 -1.74 -9.54 -3.49
CA ALA A 21 -2.89 -9.75 -2.63
C ALA A 21 -4.15 -10.05 -3.46
N GLU A 22 -4.38 -9.33 -4.56
CA GLU A 22 -5.49 -9.56 -5.49
C GLU A 22 -5.40 -10.92 -6.18
N GLN A 23 -4.21 -11.29 -6.71
CA GLN A 23 -4.00 -12.61 -7.31
C GLN A 23 -4.20 -13.75 -6.31
N THR A 24 -3.73 -13.56 -5.08
CA THR A 24 -3.88 -14.54 -3.99
C THR A 24 -5.35 -14.70 -3.60
N ASN A 25 -6.10 -13.60 -3.57
CA ASN A 25 -7.54 -13.62 -3.34
C ASN A 25 -8.30 -14.40 -4.44
N LEU A 26 -7.97 -14.16 -5.71
CA LEU A 26 -8.55 -14.89 -6.83
C LEU A 26 -8.21 -16.39 -6.77
N LEU A 27 -6.98 -16.73 -6.41
CA LEU A 27 -6.55 -18.11 -6.23
C LEU A 27 -7.33 -18.80 -5.09
N ALA A 28 -7.54 -18.09 -3.97
CA ALA A 28 -8.32 -18.58 -2.84
C ALA A 28 -9.78 -18.83 -3.23
N LEU A 29 -10.38 -17.90 -3.99
CA LEU A 29 -11.75 -18.04 -4.49
C LEU A 29 -11.88 -19.25 -5.44
N ASN A 30 -10.98 -19.38 -6.41
CA ASN A 30 -10.98 -20.53 -7.33
C ASN A 30 -10.82 -21.86 -6.58
N THR A 31 -9.96 -21.88 -5.55
CA THR A 31 -9.78 -23.04 -4.68
C THR A 31 -11.06 -23.36 -3.92
N ALA A 32 -11.74 -22.35 -3.35
CA ALA A 32 -13.00 -22.53 -2.64
C ALA A 32 -14.09 -23.14 -3.54
N ILE A 33 -14.17 -22.70 -4.80
CA ILE A 33 -15.12 -23.22 -5.79
C ILE A 33 -14.84 -24.69 -6.11
N GLU A 34 -13.59 -25.06 -6.40
CA GLU A 34 -13.24 -26.45 -6.74
C GLU A 34 -13.43 -27.40 -5.54
N VAL A 35 -13.18 -26.90 -4.33
CA VAL A 35 -13.43 -27.61 -3.06
C VAL A 35 -14.92 -27.85 -2.84
N ALA A 36 -15.77 -26.85 -3.09
CA ALA A 36 -17.22 -27.01 -3.02
C ALA A 36 -17.72 -28.04 -4.05
N ARG A 37 -17.02 -28.17 -5.19
CA ARG A 37 -17.34 -29.13 -6.25
C ARG A 37 -16.95 -30.58 -5.93
N THR A 38 -15.94 -30.79 -5.08
CA THR A 38 -15.36 -32.12 -4.80
C THR A 38 -16.10 -32.94 -3.72
N GLY A 39 -17.26 -32.50 -3.26
CA GLY A 39 -18.11 -33.29 -2.35
C GLY A 39 -17.46 -33.52 -0.97
N GLU A 40 -17.35 -34.76 -0.51
CA GLU A 40 -16.90 -35.08 0.86
C GLU A 40 -15.42 -34.73 1.13
N TYR A 41 -14.56 -34.78 0.11
CA TYR A 41 -13.13 -34.47 0.26
C TYR A 41 -12.85 -32.98 0.49
N GLY A 42 -13.81 -32.12 0.19
CA GLY A 42 -13.69 -30.68 0.32
C GLY A 42 -13.88 -30.12 1.74
N ARG A 43 -14.46 -30.86 2.69
CA ARG A 43 -15.01 -30.25 3.93
C ARG A 43 -14.02 -29.50 4.85
N ARG A 44 -12.70 -29.73 4.74
CA ARG A 44 -11.68 -29.04 5.55
C ARG A 44 -11.03 -27.82 4.87
N PHE A 45 -11.22 -27.67 3.57
CA PHE A 45 -10.60 -26.60 2.78
C PHE A 45 -11.32 -25.23 2.77
N PRO A 46 -12.64 -25.10 3.06
CA PRO A 46 -13.30 -23.79 3.05
C PRO A 46 -12.72 -22.83 4.08
N VAL A 47 -12.30 -23.34 5.25
CA VAL A 47 -11.68 -22.53 6.31
C VAL A 47 -10.35 -21.96 5.86
N VAL A 48 -9.56 -22.74 5.12
CA VAL A 48 -8.26 -22.30 4.59
C VAL A 48 -8.47 -21.24 3.50
N ALA A 49 -9.42 -21.44 2.60
CA ALA A 49 -9.73 -20.45 1.56
C ALA A 49 -10.23 -19.12 2.14
N ASP A 50 -11.08 -19.18 3.18
CA ASP A 50 -11.57 -17.96 3.84
C ASP A 50 -10.47 -17.22 4.61
N GLU A 51 -9.54 -17.96 5.25
CA GLU A 51 -8.38 -17.35 5.90
C GLU A 51 -7.44 -16.69 4.90
N ILE A 52 -7.19 -17.31 3.74
CA ILE A 52 -6.37 -16.70 2.67
C ILE A 52 -7.04 -15.43 2.16
N ARG A 53 -8.36 -15.45 1.91
CA ARG A 53 -9.12 -14.25 1.49
C ARG A 53 -8.96 -13.13 2.52
N LYS A 54 -9.09 -13.46 3.79
CA LYS A 54 -8.97 -12.49 4.90
C LYS A 54 -7.56 -11.88 4.97
N LEU A 55 -6.52 -12.70 4.79
CA LEU A 55 -5.13 -12.23 4.73
C LEU A 55 -4.87 -11.36 3.49
N SER A 56 -5.45 -11.70 2.34
CA SER A 56 -5.39 -10.89 1.13
C SER A 56 -6.06 -9.52 1.31
N GLU A 57 -7.23 -9.47 1.96
CA GLU A 57 -7.92 -8.23 2.30
C GLU A 57 -7.09 -7.37 3.26
N GLN A 58 -6.57 -7.96 4.34
CA GLN A 58 -5.67 -7.27 5.29
C GLN A 58 -4.40 -6.74 4.63
N SER A 59 -3.83 -7.49 3.68
CA SER A 59 -2.66 -7.05 2.91
C SER A 59 -2.99 -5.82 2.06
N LYS A 60 -4.17 -5.80 1.42
CA LYS A 60 -4.64 -4.64 0.64
C LYS A 60 -4.83 -3.41 1.53
N ASP A 61 -5.46 -3.56 2.70
CA ASP A 61 -5.66 -2.47 3.66
C ASP A 61 -4.31 -1.92 4.18
N SER A 62 -3.34 -2.81 4.40
CA SER A 62 -1.98 -2.43 4.81
C SER A 62 -1.28 -1.61 3.72
N VAL A 63 -1.42 -2.00 2.45
CA VAL A 63 -0.89 -1.23 1.32
C VAL A 63 -1.53 0.15 1.23
N GLU A 64 -2.85 0.25 1.44
CA GLU A 64 -3.55 1.54 1.43
C GLU A 64 -3.04 2.48 2.52
N THR A 65 -2.81 1.94 3.72
CA THR A 65 -2.22 2.69 4.84
C THR A 65 -0.80 3.18 4.52
N ILE A 66 0.01 2.35 3.85
CA ILE A 66 1.35 2.74 3.40
C ILE A 66 1.27 3.90 2.41
N LYS A 67 0.35 3.84 1.42
CA LYS A 67 0.16 4.91 0.44
C LYS A 67 -0.19 6.23 1.11
N GLN A 68 -1.15 6.22 2.03
CA GLN A 68 -1.53 7.42 2.80
C GLN A 68 -0.33 8.00 3.56
N THR A 69 0.46 7.14 4.21
CA THR A 69 1.66 7.57 4.94
C THR A 69 2.72 8.20 4.02
N VAL A 70 2.89 7.67 2.82
CA VAL A 70 3.81 8.22 1.81
C VAL A 70 3.30 9.57 1.30
N GLU A 71 2.01 9.70 1.01
CA GLU A 71 1.39 10.95 0.58
C GLU A 71 1.55 12.06 1.64
N GLU A 72 1.26 11.77 2.90
CA GLU A 72 1.44 12.69 4.02
C GLU A 72 2.90 13.16 4.13
N ARG A 73 3.86 12.22 4.02
CA ARG A 73 5.30 12.54 4.02
C ARG A 73 5.70 13.46 2.86
N GLN A 74 5.16 13.23 1.67
CA GLN A 74 5.45 14.06 0.50
C GLN A 74 4.94 15.49 0.71
N ILE A 75 3.73 15.64 1.27
CA ILE A 75 3.14 16.93 1.63
C ILE A 75 4.02 17.67 2.65
N ASP A 76 4.45 16.98 3.70
CA ASP A 76 5.32 17.56 4.74
C ASP A 76 6.67 18.00 4.17
N ALA A 77 7.27 17.21 3.28
CA ALA A 77 8.50 17.57 2.59
C ALA A 77 8.31 18.85 1.74
N GLN A 78 7.19 18.96 1.02
CA GLN A 78 6.88 20.14 0.21
C GLN A 78 6.65 21.38 1.09
N ASN A 79 5.94 21.23 2.21
CA ASN A 79 5.74 22.30 3.19
C ASN A 79 7.07 22.81 3.76
N ALA A 80 7.99 21.90 4.09
CA ALA A 80 9.32 22.26 4.58
C ALA A 80 10.13 23.06 3.54
N VAL A 81 10.08 22.65 2.26
CA VAL A 81 10.72 23.40 1.17
C VAL A 81 10.12 24.81 1.04
N THR A 82 8.80 24.93 1.02
CA THR A 82 8.12 26.24 0.93
C THR A 82 8.42 27.13 2.13
N ALA A 83 8.54 26.56 3.34
CA ALA A 83 8.95 27.32 4.52
C ALA A 83 10.38 27.87 4.39
N MET A 84 11.31 27.07 3.87
CA MET A 84 12.69 27.49 3.61
C MET A 84 12.77 28.61 2.55
N GLU A 85 11.98 28.52 1.49
CA GLU A 85 11.90 29.58 0.46
C GLU A 85 11.39 30.91 1.04
N ARG A 86 10.35 30.86 1.89
CA ARG A 86 9.84 32.05 2.59
C ARG A 86 10.89 32.65 3.51
N LEU A 87 11.60 31.84 4.28
CA LEU A 87 12.68 32.31 5.15
C LEU A 87 13.78 33.00 4.34
N ASN A 88 14.17 32.42 3.20
CA ASN A 88 15.17 33.02 2.32
C ASN A 88 14.72 34.40 1.78
N GLN A 89 13.45 34.53 1.39
CA GLN A 89 12.91 35.84 0.97
C GLN A 89 12.90 36.88 2.09
N ILE A 90 12.59 36.47 3.33
CA ILE A 90 12.62 37.37 4.49
C ILE A 90 14.04 37.87 4.74
N ILE A 91 15.04 36.97 4.70
CA ILE A 91 16.45 37.33 4.86
C ILE A 91 16.87 38.35 3.81
N LEU A 92 16.53 38.11 2.53
CA LEU A 92 16.86 39.03 1.44
C LEU A 92 16.21 40.40 1.59
N LYS A 93 14.96 40.48 2.08
CA LYS A 93 14.27 41.75 2.36
C LYS A 93 14.82 42.50 3.56
N THR A 94 15.42 41.80 4.52
CA THR A 94 15.96 42.42 5.75
C THR A 94 17.42 42.85 5.58
N ALA A 95 18.13 42.26 4.62
CA ALA A 95 19.52 42.56 4.31
C ALA A 95 19.71 43.73 3.31
N GLY A 96 18.64 44.20 2.66
CA GLY A 96 18.62 45.38 1.78
C GLY A 96 17.90 46.55 2.42
#